data_AF-A0A2R3JLR5-F1
#
_entry.id   AF-A0A2R3JLR5-F1
#
_cell.length_a   1.000
_cell.length_b   1.000
_cell.length_c   1.000
_cell.angle_alpha   90.00
_cell.angle_beta   90.00
_cell.angle_gamma   90.00
#
_symmetry.space_group_name_H-M   'P 1'
#
loop_
_entity.id
_entity.type
_entity.pdbx_description
1 polymer ?
#
loop_
_entity_poly.entity_id
_entity_poly.type
_entity_poly.pdbx_seq_one_letter_code
_entity_poly.pdbx_strand_id
1 'polypeptide(L)' 'MVIKVNDRVSYPDVITLGQVIIEGGTGRVIEVKPDSYGKTSRKVAVIKGRHGRQFEMFVSALKVVG' A
#
# COMPACT_ATOMS: atom_id res chain seq x y z
N MET A 1 6.22 -6.47 11.88
CA MET A 1 7.16 -5.39 11.49
C MET A 1 6.31 -4.15 11.20
N VAL A 2 6.66 -2.98 11.75
CA VAL A 2 5.86 -1.76 11.56
C VAL A 2 6.32 -1.05 10.30
N ILE A 3 5.44 -0.86 9.33
CA ILE A 3 5.73 -0.13 8.09
C ILE A 3 5.83 1.36 8.38
N LYS A 4 6.87 1.99 7.86
CA LYS A 4 7.19 3.41 8.04
C LYS A 4 7.28 4.12 6.69
N VAL A 5 7.22 5.45 6.74
CA VAL A 5 7.51 6.30 5.58
C VAL A 5 8.95 6.03 5.11
N ASN A 6 9.15 6.04 3.80
CA ASN A 6 10.37 5.67 3.06
C ASN A 6 10.69 4.18 2.95
N ASP A 7 9.96 3.30 3.65
CA ASP A 7 10.13 1.86 3.48
C ASP A 7 9.83 1.46 2.03
N ARG A 8 10.65 0.55 1.51
CA ARG A 8 10.35 -0.15 0.27
C ARG A 8 9.50 -1.37 0.60
N VAL A 9 8.35 -1.48 -0.08
CA VAL A 9 7.36 -2.51 0.18
C VAL A 9 6.98 -3.23 -1.10
N SER A 10 6.64 -4.50 -0.96
CA SER A 10 5.99 -5.30 -1.99
C SER A 10 4.49 -5.36 -1.71
N TYR A 11 3.70 -5.36 -2.77
CA TYR A 11 2.25 -5.40 -2.73
C TYR A 11 1.72 -6.31 -3.86
N PRO A 12 0.61 -7.04 -3.64
CA PRO A 12 0.01 -7.91 -4.64
C PRO A 12 -0.78 -7.11 -5.69
N ASP A 13 -1.23 -7.81 -6.74
CA ASP A 13 -2.23 -7.26 -7.66
C ASP A 13 -3.49 -6.85 -6.91
N VAL A 14 -4.03 -5.68 -7.25
CA VAL A 14 -5.35 -5.25 -6.77
C VAL A 14 -6.36 -5.49 -7.87
N ILE A 15 -7.33 -6.36 -7.59
CA ILE A 15 -8.37 -6.78 -8.53
C ILE A 15 -9.71 -6.22 -8.07
N THR A 16 -10.40 -5.53 -8.97
CA THR A 16 -11.76 -5.02 -8.77
C THR A 16 -12.62 -5.45 -9.95
N LEU A 17 -13.78 -6.06 -9.69
CA LEU A 17 -14.70 -6.56 -10.73
C LEU A 17 -14.01 -7.46 -11.79
N GLY A 18 -13.06 -8.29 -11.36
CA GLY A 18 -12.31 -9.20 -12.23
C GLY A 18 -11.20 -8.54 -13.06
N GLN A 19 -10.93 -7.25 -12.88
CA GLN A 19 -9.88 -6.51 -13.58
C GLN A 19 -8.78 -6.07 -12.62
N VAL A 20 -7.51 -6.19 -13.05
CA VAL A 20 -6.36 -5.66 -12.31
C VAL A 20 -6.36 -4.14 -12.46
N ILE A 21 -6.54 -3.43 -11.35
CA ILE A 21 -6.49 -1.96 -11.31
C ILE A 21 -5.13 -1.43 -10.87
N ILE A 22 -4.39 -2.23 -10.10
CA ILE A 22 -3.00 -1.97 -9.70
C ILE A 22 -2.23 -3.27 -9.91
N GLU A 23 -1.27 -3.24 -10.83
CA GLU A 23 -0.32 -4.34 -11.01
C GLU A 23 0.58 -4.47 -9.78
N GLY A 24 0.69 -5.68 -9.25
CA GLY A 24 1.53 -6.04 -8.14
C GLY A 24 3.01 -5.77 -8.43
N GLY A 25 3.76 -5.46 -7.39
CA GLY A 25 5.15 -5.10 -7.53
C GLY A 25 5.74 -4.51 -6.27
N THR A 26 6.73 -3.63 -6.45
CA THR A 26 7.37 -2.91 -5.35
C THR A 26 7.18 -1.42 -5.48
N GLY A 27 7.05 -0.74 -4.35
CA GLY A 27 6.91 0.71 -4.27
C GLY A 27 7.52 1.26 -3.00
N ARG A 28 7.47 2.59 -2.86
CA ARG A 28 7.94 3.28 -1.67
C ARG A 28 6.77 3.87 -0.91
N VAL A 29 6.74 3.66 0.40
CA VAL A 29 5.75 4.29 1.28
C VAL A 29 6.08 5.77 1.41
N ILE A 30 5.12 6.63 1.09
CA ILE A 30 5.27 8.09 1.20
C ILE A 30 4.47 8.66 2.36
N GLU A 31 3.45 7.96 2.83
CA GLU A 31 2.63 8.36 3.98
C GLU A 31 2.04 7.12 4.67
N VAL A 32 1.82 7.19 5.98
CA VAL A 32 1.05 6.21 6.74
C VAL A 32 0.03 6.96 7.60
N LYS A 33 -1.25 6.67 7.38
CA LYS A 33 -2.37 7.34 8.04
C LYS A 33 -3.36 6.33 8.63
N PRO A 34 -4.16 6.72 9.63
CA PRO A 34 -5.28 5.89 10.08
C PRO A 34 -6.29 5.71 8.94
N ASP A 35 -6.93 4.54 8.88
CA ASP A 35 -8.07 4.32 7.99
C ASP A 35 -9.20 5.29 8.34
N SER A 36 -9.58 6.14 7.38
CA SER A 36 -10.60 7.18 7.59
C SER A 36 -12.03 6.63 7.64
N TYR A 37 -12.26 5.41 7.14
CA TYR A 37 -13.60 4.85 6.99
C TYR A 37 -13.99 3.87 8.11
N GLY A 38 -13.03 3.30 8.84
CA GLY A 38 -13.31 2.34 9.89
C GLY A 38 -13.27 2.95 11.29
N LYS A 39 -14.21 2.56 12.17
CA LYS A 39 -14.03 2.57 13.65
C LYS A 39 -12.91 1.59 14.11
N THR A 40 -11.97 1.26 13.22
CA THR A 40 -10.99 0.19 13.37
C THR A 40 -9.60 0.78 13.42
N SER A 41 -8.73 0.24 14.28
CA SER A 41 -7.33 0.68 14.43
C SER A 41 -6.43 0.32 13.23
N ARG A 42 -7.01 0.11 12.05
CA ARG A 42 -6.29 -0.22 10.82
C ARG A 42 -5.57 1.01 10.30
N LYS A 43 -4.41 0.79 9.69
CA LYS A 43 -3.60 1.83 9.07
C LYS A 43 -3.54 1.58 7.57
N VAL A 44 -3.55 2.68 6.83
CA VAL A 44 -3.40 2.73 5.38
C VAL A 44 -2.06 3.39 5.08
N ALA A 45 -1.34 2.87 4.10
CA ALA A 45 -0.15 3.47 3.57
C ALA A 45 -0.43 4.02 2.17
N VAL A 46 0.08 5.21 1.89
CA VAL A 46 0.15 5.75 0.52
C VAL A 46 1.47 5.28 -0.09
N ILE A 47 1.39 4.61 -1.23
CA ILE A 47 2.53 3.99 -1.90
C ILE A 47 2.74 4.65 -3.24
N LYS A 48 3.98 5.05 -3.52
CA LYS A 48 4.43 5.42 -4.85
C LYS A 48 4.93 4.16 -5.56
N GLY A 49 4.10 3.61 -6.43
CA GLY A 49 4.38 2.41 -7.22
C GLY A 49 5.17 2.70 -8.49
N ARG A 50 5.22 1.70 -9.37
CA ARG A 50 5.86 1.81 -10.69
C ARG A 50 5.20 2.93 -11.52
N HIS A 51 5.97 3.60 -12.36
CA HIS A 51 5.52 4.73 -13.20
C HIS A 51 5.02 5.96 -12.42
N GLY A 52 5.37 6.08 -11.13
CA GLY A 52 5.04 7.27 -10.33
C GLY A 52 3.58 7.35 -9.88
N ARG A 53 2.76 6.34 -10.18
CA ARG A 53 1.38 6.23 -9.69
C ARG A 53 1.38 6.11 -8.16
N GLN A 54 0.48 6.86 -7.53
CA GLN A 54 0.24 6.78 -6.10
C GLN A 54 -1.09 6.09 -5.85
N PHE A 55 -1.12 5.23 -4.84
CA PHE A 55 -2.35 4.56 -4.41
C PHE A 55 -2.29 4.24 -2.93
N GLU A 56 -3.47 4.01 -2.35
CA GLU A 56 -3.64 3.67 -0.95
C GLU A 56 -3.83 2.16 -0.78
N MET A 57 -3.17 1.57 0.22
CA MET A 57 -3.33 0.17 0.56
C MET A 57 -3.20 -0.04 2.07
N PHE A 58 -3.94 -1.01 2.61
CA PHE A 58 -3.80 -1.39 4.01
C PHE A 58 -2.37 -1.87 4.31
N VAL A 59 -1.82 -1.38 5.42
CA VAL A 59 -0.48 -1.77 5.90
C VAL A 59 -0.36 -3.29 6.07
N SER A 60 -1.46 -3.98 6.37
CA SER A 60 -1.51 -5.44 6.51
C SER A 60 -1.31 -6.22 5.21
N ALA A 61 -1.54 -5.60 4.04
CA ALA A 61 -1.37 -6.23 2.73
C ALA A 61 0.05 -6.03 2.16
N LEU A 62 0.90 -5.30 2.88
CA LEU A 62 2.24 -4.91 2.45
C LEU A 62 3.31 -5.74 3.14
N LYS A 63 4.41 -5.99 2.43
CA LYS A 63 5.58 -6.65 2.99
C LYS A 63 6.83 -5.84 2.69
N VAL A 64 7.55 -5.43 3.73
CA VAL A 64 8.82 -4.69 3.60
C VAL A 64 9.83 -5.55 2.84
N VAL A 65 10.46 -4.96 1.83
CA VAL A 65 11.54 -5.53 1.02
C VAL A 65 12.74 -4.60 1.20
N GLY A 66 13.81 -5.13 1.81
CA GLY A 66 15.01 -4.38 2.18
C GLY A 66 15.64 -3.59 1.03
#